data_AF-A0A6A4GEB5-F1
#
_entry.id   AF-A0A6A4GEB5-F1
#
_cell.length_a   1.000
_cell.length_b   1.000
_cell.length_c   1.000
_cell.angle_alpha   90.00
_cell.angle_beta   90.00
_cell.angle_gamma   90.00
#
_symmetry.space_group_name_H-M   'P 1'
#
loop_
_entity.id
_entity.type
_entity.pdbx_description
1 polymer ?
#
loop_
_entity_poly.entity_id
_entity_poly.type
_entity_poly.pdbx_seq_one_letter_code
_entity_poly.pdbx_strand_id
1 'polypeptide(L)'
;MHLPRSVFSQKQLDLFLWLLRVNGVSDVPSVKTMKSLNEALQKMCGIDTLCYDGALGHRYYVNSLAQIIAQEMANPEVRPKLHFYPEDSGEHLSEARQAERWLHEAPDDLLTPMARIRDQDYYIYEPAMLSDGI
;
A
#
# COMPACT_ATOMS: atom_id res chain seq x y z
N MET A 1 15.38 -15.49 3.51
CA MET A 1 14.62 -14.54 4.35
C MET A 1 13.97 -13.57 3.40
N HIS A 2 12.67 -13.33 3.55
CA HIS A 2 11.93 -12.41 2.67
C HIS A 2 11.33 -11.35 3.58
N LEU A 3 12.16 -10.43 4.06
CA LEU A 3 11.64 -9.20 4.63
C LEU A 3 11.47 -8.23 3.45
N PRO A 4 10.44 -7.36 3.45
CA PRO A 4 10.35 -6.30 2.45
C PRO A 4 11.63 -5.47 2.56
N ARG A 5 12.52 -5.62 1.57
CA ARG A 5 13.86 -4.98 1.46
C ARG A 5 15.05 -5.67 2.15
N SER A 6 14.92 -6.88 2.68
CA SER A 6 16.09 -7.66 3.11
C SER A 6 16.06 -9.08 2.52
N VAL A 7 16.97 -9.29 1.57
CA VAL A 7 17.14 -10.55 0.84
C VAL A 7 18.48 -11.16 1.25
N PHE A 8 18.55 -11.65 2.49
CA PHE A 8 19.71 -12.40 2.94
C PHE A 8 19.53 -13.90 2.66
N SER A 9 20.54 -14.48 2.02
CA SER A 9 20.75 -15.92 2.03
C SER A 9 21.05 -16.38 3.47
N GLN A 10 20.85 -17.67 3.73
CA GLN A 10 21.17 -18.22 5.04
C GLN A 10 22.65 -18.01 5.42
N LYS A 11 23.57 -18.16 4.46
CA LYS A 11 25.00 -17.93 4.68
C LYS A 11 25.33 -16.48 5.06
N GLN A 12 24.65 -15.51 4.45
CA GLN A 12 24.81 -14.10 4.82
C GLN A 12 24.27 -13.84 6.22
N LEU A 13 23.11 -14.40 6.57
CA LEU A 13 22.56 -14.29 7.92
C LEU A 13 23.50 -14.93 8.97
N ASP A 14 24.06 -16.10 8.69
CA ASP A 14 25.06 -16.75 9.53
C ASP A 14 26.28 -15.85 9.77
N LEU A 15 26.78 -15.22 8.70
CA LEU A 15 27.90 -14.27 8.77
C LEU A 15 27.58 -13.05 9.63
N PHE A 16 26.40 -12.45 9.47
CA PHE A 16 25.99 -11.29 10.28
C PHE A 16 25.84 -11.66 11.75
N LEU A 17 25.21 -12.79 12.07
CA LEU A 17 25.04 -13.25 13.44
C LEU A 17 26.39 -13.60 14.09
N TRP A 18 27.33 -14.17 13.32
CA TRP A 18 28.70 -14.38 13.77
C TRP A 18 29.41 -13.06 14.06
N LEU A 19 29.27 -12.07 13.17
CA LEU A 19 29.90 -10.76 13.32
C LEU A 19 29.39 -10.04 14.57
N LEU A 20 28.08 -10.09 14.84
CA LEU A 20 27.50 -9.56 16.07
C LEU A 20 28.07 -10.23 17.33
N ARG A 21 28.24 -11.56 17.31
CA ARG A 21 28.84 -12.30 18.44
C ARG A 21 30.30 -11.91 18.69
N VAL A 22 31.11 -11.79 17.64
CA VAL A 22 32.53 -11.42 17.78
C VAL A 22 32.70 -10.00 18.31
N ASN A 23 31.75 -9.10 18.00
CA ASN A 23 31.73 -7.73 18.53
C ASN A 23 31.11 -7.62 19.93
N GLY A 24 30.84 -8.73 20.62
CA GLY A 24 30.37 -8.73 22.00
C GLY A 24 28.91 -8.30 22.19
N VAL A 25 28.10 -8.30 21.13
CA VAL A 25 26.65 -8.03 21.24
C VAL A 25 26.00 -9.19 21.99
N SER A 26 25.31 -8.89 23.09
CA SER A 26 24.52 -9.87 23.84
C SER A 26 23.19 -10.17 23.13
N ASP A 27 22.54 -11.27 23.49
CA ASP A 27 21.17 -11.59 23.06
C ASP A 27 20.97 -11.73 21.53
N VAL A 28 22.02 -12.14 20.81
CA VAL A 28 21.98 -12.36 19.36
C VAL A 28 21.05 -13.54 19.03
N PRO A 29 19.99 -13.34 18.22
CA PRO A 29 19.04 -14.39 17.89
C PRO A 29 19.69 -15.50 17.08
N SER A 30 19.17 -16.73 17.20
CA SER A 30 19.59 -17.81 16.33
C SER A 30 19.01 -17.63 14.93
N VAL A 31 19.65 -18.25 13.93
CA VAL A 31 19.15 -18.35 12.56
C VAL A 31 17.74 -18.93 12.53
N LYS A 32 17.48 -19.94 13.37
CA LYS A 32 16.16 -20.57 13.50
C LYS A 32 15.13 -19.57 14.02
N THR A 33 15.47 -18.82 15.07
CA THR A 33 14.61 -17.76 15.63
C THR A 33 14.28 -16.71 14.57
N MET A 34 15.27 -16.26 13.81
CA MET A 34 15.07 -15.30 12.72
C MET A 34 14.17 -15.85 11.60
N LYS A 35 14.30 -17.14 11.25
CA LYS A 35 13.41 -17.79 10.27
C LYS A 35 11.96 -17.89 10.76
N SER A 36 11.75 -18.34 11.99
CA SER A 36 10.42 -18.44 12.59
C SER A 36 9.74 -17.08 12.72
N LEU A 37 10.50 -16.04 13.09
CA LEU A 37 9.98 -14.67 13.11
C LEU A 37 9.58 -14.21 11.70
N ASN A 38 10.41 -14.47 10.69
CA ASN A 38 10.10 -14.13 9.30
C ASN A 38 8.84 -14.86 8.81
N GLU A 39 8.67 -16.15 9.13
CA GLU A 39 7.45 -16.91 8.80
C GLU A 39 6.21 -16.32 9.48
N ALA A 40 6.31 -15.94 10.76
CA ALA A 40 5.23 -15.27 11.48
C ALA A 40 4.87 -13.91 10.84
N LEU A 41 5.87 -13.10 10.51
CA LEU A 41 5.66 -11.81 9.84
C LEU A 41 5.05 -11.98 8.44
N GLN A 42 5.50 -12.98 7.67
CA GLN A 42 4.91 -13.29 6.37
C GLN A 42 3.46 -13.76 6.50
N LYS A 43 3.13 -14.51 7.55
CA LYS A 43 1.74 -14.91 7.80
C LYS A 43 0.84 -13.72 8.19
N MET A 44 1.39 -12.70 8.85
CA MET A 44 0.64 -11.53 9.31
C MET A 44 0.53 -10.42 8.26
N CYS A 45 1.62 -10.15 7.56
CA CYS A 45 1.80 -8.99 6.69
C CYS A 45 2.45 -9.36 5.35
N GLY A 46 2.49 -10.63 4.99
CA GLY A 46 2.92 -11.06 3.66
C GLY A 46 1.93 -10.61 2.59
N ILE A 47 2.43 -10.50 1.36
CA ILE A 47 1.60 -10.32 0.18
C ILE A 47 1.59 -11.65 -0.56
N ASP A 48 0.41 -12.16 -0.83
CA ASP A 48 0.22 -13.43 -1.50
C ASP A 48 0.62 -13.32 -2.98
N THR A 49 1.30 -14.35 -3.46
CA THR A 49 1.59 -14.54 -4.87
C THR A 49 0.53 -15.46 -5.48
N LEU A 50 -0.29 -14.90 -6.34
CA LEU A 50 -1.39 -15.54 -7.03
C LEU A 50 -0.89 -16.15 -8.35
N CYS A 51 -1.31 -17.39 -8.63
CA CYS A 51 -0.95 -18.13 -9.83
C CYS A 51 -2.07 -18.04 -10.86
N TYR A 52 -1.70 -17.76 -12.11
CA TYR A 52 -2.62 -17.67 -13.24
C TYR A 52 -2.09 -18.44 -14.44
N ASP A 53 -3.02 -19.02 -15.22
CA ASP A 53 -2.73 -19.56 -16.53
C ASP A 53 -3.09 -18.52 -17.59
N GLY A 54 -2.10 -18.12 -18.38
CA GLY A 54 -2.28 -17.17 -19.47
C GLY A 54 -3.07 -17.78 -20.62
N ALA A 55 -3.72 -16.93 -21.41
CA ALA A 55 -4.53 -17.35 -22.57
C ALA A 55 -3.74 -18.18 -23.60
N LEU A 56 -2.40 -18.06 -23.62
CA LEU A 56 -1.49 -18.82 -24.48
C LEU A 56 -0.89 -20.06 -23.78
N GLY A 57 -1.42 -20.49 -22.63
CA GLY A 57 -1.00 -21.70 -21.92
C GLY A 57 0.26 -21.57 -21.07
N HIS A 58 0.83 -20.37 -20.92
CA HIS A 58 1.96 -20.12 -20.02
C HIS A 58 1.47 -19.78 -18.61
N ARG A 59 2.12 -20.32 -17.59
CA ARG A 59 1.83 -20.00 -16.20
C ARG A 59 2.59 -18.76 -15.76
N TYR A 60 1.89 -17.82 -15.14
CA TYR A 60 2.50 -16.61 -14.58
C TYR A 60 1.99 -16.36 -13.16
N TYR A 61 2.72 -15.52 -12.44
CA TYR A 61 2.45 -15.21 -11.04
C TYR A 61 2.39 -13.71 -10.86
N VAL A 62 1.42 -13.24 -10.07
CA VAL A 62 1.29 -11.82 -9.70
C VAL A 62 1.06 -11.72 -8.21
N ASN A 63 1.53 -10.63 -7.61
CA ASN A 63 1.25 -10.35 -6.20
C ASN A 63 -0.15 -9.77 -6.07
N SER A 64 -0.82 -10.08 -4.95
CA SER A 64 -2.16 -9.57 -4.65
C SER A 64 -2.16 -8.05 -4.55
N LEU A 65 -2.71 -7.39 -5.57
CA LEU A 65 -2.84 -5.93 -5.62
C LEU A 65 -3.69 -5.41 -4.45
N ALA A 66 -4.75 -6.13 -4.09
CA ALA A 66 -5.61 -5.75 -2.97
C ALA A 66 -4.84 -5.70 -1.64
N GLN A 67 -3.95 -6.67 -1.39
CA GLN A 67 -3.12 -6.68 -0.18
C GLN A 67 -2.05 -5.57 -0.22
N ILE A 68 -1.48 -5.28 -1.39
CA ILE A 68 -0.55 -4.15 -1.55
C ILE A 68 -1.26 -2.85 -1.18
N ILE A 69 -2.43 -2.58 -1.76
CA ILE A 69 -3.21 -1.38 -1.46
C ILE A 69 -3.56 -1.31 0.03
N ALA A 70 -3.99 -2.42 0.63
CA ALA A 70 -4.30 -2.47 2.06
C ALA A 70 -3.09 -2.09 2.93
N GLN A 71 -1.88 -2.54 2.57
CA GLN A 71 -0.66 -2.18 3.30
C GLN A 71 -0.30 -0.71 3.14
N GLU A 72 -0.40 -0.14 1.93
CA GLU A 72 -0.14 1.29 1.71
C GLU A 72 -1.18 2.17 2.44
N MET A 73 -2.44 1.73 2.49
CA MET A 73 -3.50 2.39 3.26
C MET A 73 -3.26 2.35 4.77
N ALA A 74 -2.69 1.27 5.29
CA ALA A 74 -2.36 1.12 6.70
C ALA A 74 -1.03 1.80 7.10
N ASN A 75 -0.21 2.19 6.13
CA ASN A 75 1.11 2.75 6.38
C ASN A 75 1.02 4.21 6.84
N PRO A 76 1.43 4.56 8.07
CA PRO A 76 1.30 5.92 8.60
C PRO A 76 2.15 6.97 7.86
N GLU A 77 3.22 6.56 7.17
CA GLU A 77 4.08 7.47 6.41
C GLU A 77 3.59 7.72 4.97
N VAL A 78 2.80 6.79 4.43
CA VAL A 78 2.28 6.85 3.06
C VAL A 78 0.85 7.37 3.05
N ARG A 79 0.01 6.90 3.98
CA ARG A 79 -1.41 7.26 4.07
C ARG A 79 -1.70 8.77 4.02
N PRO A 80 -0.91 9.67 4.63
CA PRO A 80 -1.12 11.12 4.55
C PRO A 80 -0.82 11.72 3.18
N LYS A 81 -0.05 11.02 2.34
CA LYS A 81 0.36 11.45 0.99
C LYS A 81 -0.56 10.88 -0.09
N LEU A 82 -1.51 10.02 0.27
CA LEU A 82 -2.51 9.49 -0.64
C LEU A 82 -3.66 10.49 -0.76
N HIS A 83 -3.94 10.90 -1.99
CA HIS A 83 -5.07 11.77 -2.34
C HIS A 83 -6.13 10.95 -3.07
N PHE A 84 -7.38 11.07 -2.63
CA PHE A 84 -8.50 10.31 -3.18
C PHE A 84 -9.49 11.17 -3.95
N TYR A 85 -9.54 12.47 -3.66
CA TYR A 85 -10.45 13.40 -4.31
C TYR A 85 -9.81 13.96 -5.58
N PRO A 86 -10.59 14.11 -6.66
CA PRO A 86 -10.23 14.99 -7.76
C PRO A 86 -10.08 16.43 -7.25
N GLU A 87 -9.14 17.16 -7.81
CA GLU A 87 -8.87 18.56 -7.44
C GLU A 87 -8.82 19.43 -8.69
N ASP A 88 -9.27 20.68 -8.56
CA ASP A 88 -9.04 21.72 -9.56
C ASP A 88 -7.78 22.50 -9.18
N SER A 89 -6.75 22.42 -10.03
CA SER A 89 -5.47 23.12 -9.85
C SER A 89 -5.29 24.30 -10.83
N GLY A 90 -6.34 24.69 -11.54
CA GLY A 90 -6.31 25.74 -12.54
C GLY A 90 -5.38 25.42 -13.72
N GLU A 91 -4.58 26.41 -14.14
CA GLU A 91 -3.78 26.32 -15.38
C GLU A 91 -2.59 25.33 -15.32
N HIS A 92 -2.15 24.92 -14.12
CA HIS A 92 -0.94 24.10 -13.97
C HIS A 92 -1.25 22.78 -13.27
N LEU A 93 -0.78 21.68 -13.86
CA LEU A 93 -0.96 20.33 -13.35
C LEU A 93 0.38 19.75 -12.92
N SER A 94 0.42 19.18 -11.72
CA SER A 94 1.56 18.43 -11.16
C SER A 94 1.26 16.95 -10.98
N GLU A 95 -0.02 16.59 -10.76
CA GLU A 95 -0.47 15.22 -10.51
C GLU A 95 -1.75 14.89 -11.30
N ALA A 96 -1.99 13.62 -11.58
CA ALA A 96 -3.13 13.19 -12.38
C ALA A 96 -4.49 13.56 -11.75
N ARG A 97 -4.58 13.55 -10.41
CA ARG A 97 -5.79 13.93 -9.64
C ARG A 97 -6.23 15.38 -9.87
N GLN A 98 -5.32 16.23 -10.35
CA GLN A 98 -5.57 17.65 -10.62
C GLN A 98 -6.14 17.90 -12.02
N ALA A 99 -6.13 16.88 -12.89
CA ALA A 99 -6.52 17.02 -14.28
C ALA A 99 -8.04 17.00 -14.44
N GLU A 100 -8.56 17.78 -15.39
CA GLU A 100 -9.98 17.84 -15.74
C GLU A 100 -10.60 16.45 -15.97
N ARG A 101 -9.84 15.48 -16.51
CA ARG A 101 -10.34 14.12 -16.73
C ARG A 101 -10.79 13.43 -15.44
N TRP A 102 -10.07 13.65 -14.34
CA TRP A 102 -10.44 13.08 -13.04
C TRP A 102 -11.62 13.82 -12.41
N LEU A 103 -11.77 15.11 -12.70
CA LEU A 103 -12.81 15.95 -12.11
C LEU A 103 -14.14 15.91 -12.88
N HIS A 104 -14.10 15.80 -14.20
CA HIS A 104 -15.27 15.99 -15.08
C HIS A 104 -15.60 14.79 -15.96
N GLU A 105 -14.63 13.92 -16.29
CA GLU A 105 -14.86 12.78 -17.20
C GLU A 105 -15.01 11.44 -16.48
N ALA A 106 -14.48 11.33 -15.26
CA ALA A 106 -14.53 10.09 -14.51
C ALA A 106 -15.98 9.79 -14.06
N PRO A 107 -16.50 8.58 -14.32
CA PRO A 107 -17.81 8.18 -13.84
C PRO A 107 -17.93 8.25 -12.32
N ASP A 108 -19.03 8.81 -11.84
CA ASP A 108 -19.30 9.00 -10.40
C ASP A 108 -19.26 7.70 -9.59
N ASP A 109 -19.59 6.55 -10.19
CA ASP A 109 -19.53 5.23 -9.56
C ASP A 109 -18.10 4.69 -9.37
N LEU A 110 -17.12 5.31 -10.04
CA LEU A 110 -15.70 5.00 -9.90
C LEU A 110 -14.97 6.00 -9.00
N LEU A 111 -15.61 7.12 -8.63
CA LEU A 111 -15.05 8.17 -7.78
C LEU A 111 -15.36 7.94 -6.29
N THR A 112 -14.81 8.81 -5.44
CA THR A 112 -15.09 8.80 -4.00
C THR A 112 -16.58 9.08 -3.73
N PRO A 113 -17.31 8.17 -3.04
CA PRO A 113 -18.77 8.24 -2.94
C PRO A 113 -19.29 9.30 -1.96
N MET A 114 -18.40 9.90 -1.18
CA MET A 114 -18.73 10.85 -0.13
C MET A 114 -17.61 11.86 0.04
N ALA A 115 -17.97 13.11 0.31
CA ALA A 115 -17.06 14.14 0.75
C ALA A 115 -17.47 14.64 2.14
N ARG A 116 -16.49 14.74 3.05
CA ARG A 116 -16.70 15.35 4.37
C ARG A 116 -16.30 16.81 4.32
N ILE A 117 -17.27 17.70 4.49
CA ILE A 117 -17.05 19.14 4.54
C ILE A 117 -17.37 19.61 5.97
N ARG A 118 -16.34 20.08 6.68
CA ARG A 118 -16.40 20.33 8.12
C ARG A 118 -16.75 19.03 8.85
N ASP A 119 -17.92 18.98 9.50
CA ASP A 119 -18.40 17.82 10.26
C ASP A 119 -19.63 17.15 9.61
N GLN A 120 -19.94 17.50 8.35
CA GLN A 120 -21.06 16.93 7.59
C GLN A 120 -20.54 16.08 6.43
N ASP A 121 -21.12 14.90 6.31
CA ASP A 121 -20.90 14.00 5.17
C ASP A 121 -21.93 14.33 4.08
N TYR A 122 -21.46 14.41 2.84
CA TYR A 122 -22.26 14.59 1.64
C TYR A 122 -21.98 13.45 0.67
N TYR A 123 -23.02 12.77 0.22
CA TYR A 123 -22.90 11.64 -0.71
C TYR A 123 -23.20 12.05 -2.14
N ILE A 124 -22.62 11.32 -3.11
CA ILE A 124 -22.98 11.51 -4.51
C ILE A 124 -24.49 11.26 -4.68
N TYR A 125 -25.16 12.14 -5.44
CA TYR A 125 -26.61 12.16 -5.67
C TYR A 125 -27.46 12.50 -4.44
N GLU A 126 -26.86 12.87 -3.31
CA GLU A 126 -27.59 13.41 -2.16
C GLU A 126 -28.05 14.85 -2.46
N PRO A 127 -29.35 15.16 -2.33
CA PRO A 127 -29.82 16.54 -2.39
C PRO A 127 -29.21 17.35 -1.23
N ALA A 128 -28.42 18.37 -1.56
CA ALA A 128 -27.82 19.27 -0.58
C ALA A 128 -28.27 20.72 -0.85
N MET A 129 -28.51 21.48 0.22
CA MET A 129 -28.80 22.90 0.13
C MET A 129 -27.50 23.70 0.14
N LEU A 130 -27.34 24.59 -0.83
CA LEU A 130 -26.18 25.48 -0.87
C LEU A 130 -26.20 26.45 0.31
N SER A 131 -25.03 26.75 0.86
CA SER A 131 -24.89 27.67 2.00
C SER A 131 -25.24 29.12 1.67
N ASP A 132 -25.18 29.50 0.40
CA ASP A 132 -25.58 30.83 -0.11
C ASP A 132 -27.06 30.87 -0.54
N GLY A 133 -27.73 29.72 -0.64
CA GLY A 133 -29.16 29.63 -0.94
C GLY A 133 -29.56 30.15 -2.32
N ILE A 134 -28.60 30.27 -3.25
CA ILE A 134 -28.80 30.71 -4.65
C ILE A 134 -28.90 29.49 -5.56
#